data_AF-A0A0W8CWA9-F1
#
_entry.id   AF-A0A0W8CWA9-F1
#
_cell.length_a   1.000
_cell.length_b   1.000
_cell.length_c   1.000
_cell.angle_alpha   90.00
_cell.angle_beta   90.00
_cell.angle_gamma   90.00
#
_symmetry.space_group_name_H-M   'P 1'
#
loop_
_entity.id
_entity.type
_entity.pdbx_description
1 polymer ?
#
loop_
_entity_poly.entity_id
_entity_poly.type
_entity_poly.pdbx_seq_one_letter_code
_entity_poly.pdbx_strand_id
1 'polypeptide(L)'
;MRLWGVEAQKRLQNSRVLVSGLTALGSELVKNLVLAGMGVTLHDSQAVTPAAIATQFFLSEEDIGKNRAEACLPRVQELNPLVQVSSETKPLDELTDEFFKQFTVVCLIGAEQVTEFRLDTLCRSLGIAFYSARSFGFDGIIFADLGEHTFRRNAGYKSLKGMTKITDNQEVEFIHYAREQFQANGLEEDYLSPDELQALLRVADADLVPICAIVAGIMGQEVIKAISQKDEPICNFFCFDGVTGTVRRIG
;
A
#
# COMPACT_ATOMS: atom_id res chain seq x y z
N MET A 1 1.86 -4.08 23.91
CA MET A 1 3.18 -4.17 24.59
C MET A 1 3.83 -5.56 24.65
N ARG A 2 3.08 -6.69 24.74
CA ARG A 2 3.69 -8.03 24.84
C ARG A 2 4.36 -8.56 23.55
N LEU A 3 3.94 -8.12 22.36
CA LEU A 3 4.41 -8.66 21.08
C LEU A 3 5.75 -8.06 20.62
N TRP A 4 5.92 -6.74 20.74
CA TRP A 4 7.10 -6.02 20.19
C TRP A 4 7.98 -5.37 21.28
N GLY A 5 7.61 -5.42 22.55
CA GLY A 5 8.36 -4.76 23.64
C GLY A 5 8.15 -3.25 23.72
N VAL A 6 8.56 -2.65 24.84
CA VAL A 6 8.25 -1.24 25.19
C VAL A 6 8.95 -0.25 24.25
N GLU A 7 10.21 -0.47 23.92
CA GLU A 7 10.97 0.44 23.03
C GLU A 7 10.38 0.51 21.62
N ALA A 8 9.98 -0.62 21.06
CA ALA A 8 9.34 -0.67 19.75
C ALA A 8 8.01 0.09 19.76
N GLN A 9 7.19 -0.11 20.80
CA GLN A 9 5.93 0.64 20.94
C GLN A 9 6.17 2.15 21.04
N LYS A 10 7.21 2.58 21.76
CA LYS A 10 7.57 4.00 21.88
C LYS A 10 8.00 4.58 20.53
N ARG A 11 8.71 3.83 19.69
CA ARG A 11 9.03 4.26 18.31
C ARG A 11 7.76 4.43 17.48
N LEU A 12 6.82 3.49 17.54
CA LEU A 12 5.53 3.59 16.84
C LEU A 12 4.73 4.82 17.29
N GLN A 13 4.64 5.05 18.60
CA GLN A 13 3.90 6.20 19.16
C GLN A 13 4.51 7.56 18.80
N ASN A 14 5.83 7.61 18.58
CA ASN A 14 6.52 8.84 18.18
C ASN A 14 6.63 9.01 16.65
N SER A 15 6.17 8.02 15.88
CA SER A 15 6.21 8.06 14.42
C SER A 15 5.11 8.95 13.84
N ARG A 16 5.36 9.51 12.66
CA ARG A 16 4.39 10.27 11.87
C ARG A 16 4.35 9.67 10.47
N VAL A 17 3.19 9.16 10.09
CA VAL A 17 3.00 8.51 8.79
C VAL A 17 2.09 9.37 7.93
N LEU A 18 2.52 9.70 6.71
CA LEU A 18 1.65 10.26 5.69
C LEU A 18 1.02 9.12 4.90
N VAL A 19 -0.31 9.10 4.78
CA VAL A 19 -1.01 8.20 3.85
C VAL A 19 -1.74 9.04 2.81
N SER A 20 -1.27 8.98 1.57
CA SER A 20 -1.86 9.68 0.44
C SER A 20 -2.69 8.74 -0.42
N GLY A 21 -3.96 9.10 -0.65
CA GLY A 21 -4.94 8.31 -1.37
C GLY A 21 -5.83 7.53 -0.40
N LEU A 22 -7.00 8.08 -0.08
CA LEU A 22 -7.99 7.47 0.81
C LEU A 22 -9.04 6.72 0.00
N THR A 23 -8.58 5.78 -0.83
CA THR A 23 -9.45 4.76 -1.41
C THR A 23 -9.80 3.69 -0.37
N ALA A 24 -10.46 2.60 -0.77
CA ALA A 24 -10.72 1.47 0.13
C ALA A 24 -9.41 0.90 0.72
N LEU A 25 -8.38 0.74 -0.12
CA LEU A 25 -7.04 0.30 0.30
C LEU A 25 -6.38 1.27 1.29
N GLY A 26 -6.40 2.57 0.99
CA GLY A 26 -5.81 3.58 1.88
C GLY A 26 -6.51 3.64 3.23
N SER A 27 -7.83 3.47 3.25
CA SER A 27 -8.62 3.48 4.49
C SER A 27 -8.35 2.26 5.37
N GLU A 28 -8.22 1.08 4.77
CA GLU A 28 -7.78 -0.12 5.47
C GLU A 28 -6.37 0.05 6.07
N LEU A 29 -5.45 0.67 5.32
CA LEU A 29 -4.10 0.95 5.82
C LEU A 29 -4.13 1.93 7.00
N VAL A 30 -4.85 3.05 6.86
CA VAL A 30 -5.01 4.05 7.93
C VAL A 30 -5.54 3.42 9.22
N LYS A 31 -6.58 2.60 9.12
CA LYS A 31 -7.14 1.86 10.26
C LYS A 31 -6.05 1.04 10.96
N ASN A 32 -5.26 0.28 10.20
CA ASN A 32 -4.22 -0.57 10.77
C ASN A 32 -3.12 0.25 11.48
N LEU A 33 -2.68 1.37 10.89
CA LEU A 33 -1.63 2.23 11.46
C LEU A 33 -2.09 2.96 12.73
N VAL A 34 -3.30 3.51 12.71
CA VAL A 34 -3.90 4.21 13.86
C VAL A 34 -4.12 3.25 15.03
N LEU A 35 -4.64 2.04 14.76
CA LEU A 35 -4.81 1.00 15.79
C LEU A 35 -3.47 0.46 16.31
N ALA A 36 -2.41 0.49 15.51
CA ALA A 36 -1.05 0.18 15.96
C ALA A 36 -0.44 1.26 16.87
N GLY A 37 -1.08 2.43 16.97
CA GLY A 37 -0.69 3.52 17.84
C GLY A 37 0.24 4.54 17.19
N MET A 38 0.21 4.68 15.85
CA MET A 38 1.00 5.66 15.12
C MET A 38 0.21 6.94 14.86
N GLY A 39 0.89 8.09 14.83
CA GLY A 39 0.30 9.33 14.33
C GLY A 39 0.20 9.28 12.80
N VAL A 40 -0.94 9.70 12.25
CA VAL A 40 -1.23 9.61 10.81
C VAL A 40 -1.74 10.93 10.27
N THR A 41 -1.15 11.40 9.17
CA THR A 41 -1.70 12.47 8.34
C THR A 41 -2.40 11.84 7.14
N LEU A 42 -3.70 12.07 7.06
CA LEU A 42 -4.57 11.66 5.97
C LEU A 42 -4.42 12.66 4.83
N HIS A 43 -4.05 12.18 3.64
CA HIS A 43 -3.92 13.04 2.48
C HIS A 43 -4.78 12.52 1.33
N ASP A 44 -5.64 13.37 0.80
CA ASP A 44 -6.39 13.13 -0.43
C ASP A 44 -6.92 14.47 -0.96
N SER A 45 -6.71 14.77 -2.23
CA SER A 45 -7.19 16.01 -2.85
C SER A 45 -8.59 15.86 -3.46
N GLN A 46 -9.13 14.64 -3.51
CA GLN A 46 -10.40 14.33 -4.15
C GLN A 46 -11.59 14.53 -3.21
N ALA A 47 -12.74 14.80 -3.82
CA ALA A 47 -14.02 14.83 -3.12
C ALA A 47 -14.58 13.41 -2.90
N VAL A 48 -15.43 13.27 -1.90
CA VAL A 48 -16.22 12.05 -1.66
C VAL A 48 -17.25 11.88 -2.78
N THR A 49 -17.26 10.70 -3.38
CA THR A 49 -18.22 10.29 -4.42
C THR A 49 -19.11 9.16 -3.90
N PRO A 50 -20.29 8.92 -4.50
CA PRO A 50 -21.12 7.77 -4.16
C PRO A 50 -20.37 6.43 -4.26
N ALA A 51 -19.49 6.27 -5.26
CA ALA A 51 -18.66 5.07 -5.42
C ALA A 51 -17.66 4.88 -4.27
N ALA A 52 -17.13 5.95 -3.69
CA ALA A 52 -16.24 5.86 -2.54
C ALA A 52 -16.97 5.30 -1.31
N ILE A 53 -18.19 5.76 -1.04
CA ILE A 53 -19.01 5.29 0.09
C ILE A 53 -19.28 3.78 -0.01
N ALA A 54 -19.51 3.27 -1.23
CA ALA A 54 -19.78 1.85 -1.45
C ALA A 54 -18.61 0.92 -1.04
N THR A 55 -17.38 1.45 -0.96
CA THR A 55 -16.16 0.67 -0.72
C THR A 55 -15.39 1.10 0.52
N GLN A 56 -15.71 2.27 1.09
CA GLN A 56 -14.93 2.90 2.15
C GLN A 56 -15.76 3.11 3.43
N PHE A 57 -15.41 2.36 4.48
CA PHE A 57 -16.17 2.30 5.73
C PHE A 57 -16.08 3.55 6.63
N PHE A 58 -15.27 4.55 6.28
CA PHE A 58 -15.20 5.84 7.00
C PHE A 58 -16.16 6.90 6.44
N LEU A 59 -16.83 6.65 5.32
CA LEU A 59 -17.66 7.66 4.66
C LEU A 59 -19.14 7.29 4.75
N SER A 60 -20.00 8.31 4.80
CA SER A 60 -21.45 8.15 4.71
C SER A 60 -22.01 9.04 3.59
N GLU A 61 -23.30 8.91 3.28
CA GLU A 61 -23.97 9.76 2.28
C GLU A 61 -23.90 11.26 2.60
N GLU A 62 -23.79 11.61 3.88
CA GLU A 62 -23.69 13.02 4.33
C GLU A 62 -22.35 13.67 4.00
N ASP A 63 -21.36 12.88 3.57
CA ASP A 63 -20.02 13.32 3.24
C ASP A 63 -19.82 13.61 1.75
N ILE A 64 -20.79 13.28 0.90
CA ILE A 64 -20.72 13.50 -0.55
C ILE A 64 -20.37 14.97 -0.84
N GLY A 65 -19.34 15.18 -1.66
CA GLY A 65 -18.85 16.50 -2.03
C GLY A 65 -17.84 17.13 -1.07
N LYS A 66 -17.69 16.63 0.16
CA LYS A 66 -16.59 17.03 1.05
C LYS A 66 -15.26 16.45 0.56
N ASN A 67 -14.14 17.02 0.98
CA ASN A 67 -12.84 16.41 0.74
C ASN A 67 -12.73 15.06 1.50
N ARG A 68 -12.17 14.02 0.85
CA ARG A 68 -12.07 12.67 1.44
C ARG A 68 -11.26 12.63 2.73
N ALA A 69 -10.14 13.33 2.82
CA ALA A 69 -9.29 13.34 4.01
C ALA A 69 -9.99 14.01 5.19
N GLU A 70 -10.63 15.15 4.96
CA GLU A 70 -11.40 15.85 5.99
C GLU A 70 -12.62 15.03 6.44
N ALA A 71 -13.34 14.41 5.50
CA ALA A 71 -14.51 13.58 5.80
C ALA A 71 -14.16 12.33 6.64
N CYS A 72 -12.98 11.73 6.41
CA CYS A 72 -12.53 10.56 7.18
C CYS A 72 -12.03 10.92 8.58
N LEU A 73 -11.47 12.11 8.77
CA LEU A 73 -10.71 12.48 9.96
C LEU A 73 -11.46 12.21 11.29
N PRO A 74 -12.75 12.57 11.47
CA PRO A 74 -13.45 12.33 12.74
C PRO A 74 -13.52 10.84 13.10
N ARG A 75 -13.91 9.99 12.15
CA ARG A 75 -14.06 8.54 12.36
C ARG A 75 -12.72 7.83 12.49
N VAL A 76 -11.69 8.31 11.81
CA VAL A 76 -10.32 7.79 11.99
C VAL A 76 -9.81 8.13 13.39
N GLN A 77 -10.05 9.35 13.88
CA GLN A 77 -9.63 9.76 15.22
C GLN A 77 -10.34 8.95 16.33
N GLU A 78 -11.60 8.57 16.12
CA GLU A 78 -12.36 7.71 17.05
C GLU A 78 -11.76 6.31 17.24
N LEU A 79 -11.06 5.77 16.22
CA LEU A 79 -10.42 4.46 16.33
C LEU A 79 -9.40 4.40 17.47
N ASN A 80 -8.69 5.50 17.70
CA ASN A 80 -7.69 5.59 18.76
C ASN A 80 -7.48 7.06 19.20
N PRO A 81 -8.19 7.53 20.24
CA PRO A 81 -8.06 8.91 20.74
C PRO A 81 -6.68 9.27 21.28
N LEU A 82 -5.77 8.30 21.45
CA LEU A 82 -4.42 8.51 21.96
C LEU A 82 -3.41 8.86 20.87
N VAL A 83 -3.76 8.73 19.58
CA VAL A 83 -2.88 9.11 18.48
C VAL A 83 -3.33 10.42 17.86
N GLN A 84 -2.36 11.16 17.32
CA GLN A 84 -2.62 12.36 16.55
C GLN A 84 -3.01 11.99 15.11
N VAL A 85 -4.21 12.40 14.69
CA VAL A 85 -4.67 12.30 13.30
C VAL A 85 -4.85 13.72 12.75
N SER A 86 -4.34 13.98 11.55
CA SER A 86 -4.55 15.25 10.83
C SER A 86 -4.90 15.00 9.37
N SER A 87 -5.38 16.03 8.67
CA SER A 87 -5.68 15.97 7.24
C SER A 87 -4.90 17.03 6.46
N GLU A 88 -4.54 16.70 5.21
CA GLU A 88 -4.00 17.63 4.21
C GLU A 88 -4.75 17.39 2.88
N THR A 89 -5.12 18.47 2.20
CA THR A 89 -6.04 18.42 1.05
C THR A 89 -5.42 18.99 -0.22
N LYS A 90 -4.30 19.70 -0.11
CA LYS A 90 -3.58 20.23 -1.27
C LYS A 90 -3.05 19.10 -2.14
N PRO A 91 -3.11 19.22 -3.47
CA PRO A 91 -2.44 18.28 -4.38
C PRO A 91 -0.96 18.07 -4.03
N LEU A 92 -0.45 16.84 -4.25
CA LEU A 92 0.93 16.46 -3.89
C LEU A 92 2.01 17.30 -4.57
N ASP A 93 1.72 17.87 -5.74
CA ASP A 93 2.59 18.76 -6.51
C ASP A 93 2.68 20.18 -5.94
N GLU A 94 1.70 20.58 -5.12
CA GLU A 94 1.69 21.86 -4.40
C GLU A 94 2.35 21.78 -3.01
N LEU A 95 2.62 20.57 -2.51
CA LEU A 95 3.27 20.36 -1.22
C LEU A 95 4.78 20.54 -1.32
N THR A 96 5.35 21.30 -0.39
CA THR A 96 6.78 21.60 -0.35
C THR A 96 7.58 20.45 0.26
N ASP A 97 8.88 20.35 -0.07
CA ASP A 97 9.78 19.39 0.57
C ASP A 97 9.80 19.51 2.10
N GLU A 98 9.60 20.72 2.62
CA GLU A 98 9.53 21.00 4.06
C GLU A 98 8.34 20.31 4.73
N PHE A 99 7.22 20.16 4.02
CA PHE A 99 6.07 19.41 4.50
C PHE A 99 6.44 17.94 4.75
N PHE A 100 7.24 17.34 3.88
CA PHE A 100 7.58 15.92 3.97
C PHE A 100 8.56 15.59 5.10
N LYS A 101 9.44 16.55 5.48
CA LYS A 101 10.45 16.36 6.54
C LYS A 101 9.89 15.97 7.91
N GLN A 102 8.61 16.21 8.16
CA GLN A 102 7.99 15.87 9.44
C GLN A 102 7.63 14.38 9.56
N PHE A 103 7.63 13.63 8.46
CA PHE A 103 7.21 12.23 8.43
C PHE A 103 8.38 11.28 8.63
N THR A 104 8.11 10.18 9.32
CA THR A 104 9.01 9.03 9.39
C THR A 104 8.76 8.04 8.25
N VAL A 105 7.52 8.01 7.73
CA VAL A 105 7.10 7.13 6.64
C VAL A 105 6.12 7.87 5.73
N VAL A 106 6.27 7.70 4.42
CA VAL A 106 5.32 8.19 3.41
C VAL A 106 4.77 6.98 2.64
N CYS A 107 3.44 6.89 2.59
CA CYS A 107 2.69 5.84 1.92
C CYS A 107 1.84 6.45 0.80
N LEU A 108 2.07 6.04 -0.46
CA LEU A 108 1.23 6.43 -1.60
C LEU A 108 0.33 5.28 -2.05
N ILE A 109 -0.96 5.54 -2.18
CA ILE A 109 -1.96 4.54 -2.56
C ILE A 109 -2.57 4.93 -3.89
N GLY A 110 -2.37 4.09 -4.91
CA GLY A 110 -2.96 4.29 -6.24
C GLY A 110 -2.46 5.55 -6.98
N ALA A 111 -1.29 6.08 -6.62
CA ALA A 111 -0.72 7.25 -7.29
C ALA A 111 -0.20 6.92 -8.70
N GLU A 112 -0.03 7.94 -9.54
CA GLU A 112 0.65 7.80 -10.82
C GLU A 112 2.15 7.52 -10.62
N GLN A 113 2.74 6.71 -11.50
CA GLN A 113 4.15 6.30 -11.42
C GLN A 113 5.13 7.49 -11.37
N VAL A 114 4.83 8.57 -12.09
CA VAL A 114 5.65 9.79 -12.08
C VAL A 114 5.67 10.42 -10.68
N THR A 115 4.52 10.40 -9.99
CA THR A 115 4.41 10.91 -8.62
C THR A 115 5.10 9.98 -7.63
N GLU A 116 4.96 8.66 -7.79
CA GLU A 116 5.65 7.67 -6.97
C GLU A 116 7.17 7.85 -7.07
N PHE A 117 7.72 7.91 -8.28
CA PHE A 117 9.16 8.08 -8.48
C PHE A 117 9.70 9.40 -7.89
N ARG A 118 8.95 10.50 -8.07
CA ARG A 118 9.30 11.81 -7.51
C ARG A 118 9.38 11.76 -5.99
N LEU A 119 8.34 11.25 -5.34
CA LEU A 119 8.25 11.24 -3.88
C LEU A 119 9.16 10.18 -3.24
N ASP A 120 9.38 9.05 -3.89
CA ASP A 120 10.38 8.07 -3.47
C ASP A 120 11.79 8.71 -3.47
N THR A 121 12.14 9.42 -4.54
CA THR A 121 13.42 10.15 -4.62
C THR A 121 13.57 11.22 -3.55
N LEU A 122 12.52 11.98 -3.29
CA LEU A 122 12.50 12.94 -2.18
C LEU A 122 12.68 12.24 -0.83
N CYS A 123 11.92 11.16 -0.57
CA CYS A 123 12.00 10.41 0.68
C CYS A 123 13.40 9.85 0.92
N ARG A 124 14.05 9.27 -0.10
CA ARG A 124 15.45 8.82 -0.01
C ARG A 124 16.40 9.95 0.40
N SER A 125 16.27 11.12 -0.22
CA SER A 125 17.12 12.29 0.10
C SER A 125 16.93 12.81 1.53
N LEU A 126 15.77 12.55 2.13
CA LEU A 126 15.40 12.98 3.48
C LEU A 126 15.57 11.86 4.53
N GLY A 127 15.93 10.64 4.13
CA GLY A 127 16.01 9.48 5.03
C GLY A 127 14.64 9.01 5.53
N ILE A 128 13.59 9.24 4.75
CA ILE A 128 12.20 8.84 5.05
C ILE A 128 11.93 7.49 4.38
N ALA A 129 11.31 6.56 5.10
CA ALA A 129 10.87 5.31 4.49
C ALA A 129 9.68 5.55 3.56
N PHE A 130 9.74 5.00 2.35
CA PHE A 130 8.73 5.15 1.33
C PHE A 130 8.05 3.81 1.04
N TYR A 131 6.72 3.86 0.89
CA TYR A 131 5.94 2.76 0.39
C TYR A 131 4.95 3.24 -0.67
N SER A 132 4.72 2.42 -1.68
CA SER A 132 3.55 2.56 -2.54
C SER A 132 2.76 1.27 -2.62
N ALA A 133 1.45 1.37 -2.85
CA ALA A 133 0.60 0.22 -3.05
C ALA A 133 -0.56 0.50 -3.99
N ARG A 134 -1.02 -0.56 -4.65
CA ARG A 134 -2.21 -0.54 -5.51
C ARG A 134 -2.93 -1.88 -5.44
N SER A 135 -4.25 -1.83 -5.47
CA SER A 135 -5.13 -2.96 -5.76
C SER A 135 -5.71 -2.79 -7.15
N PHE A 136 -5.84 -3.90 -7.89
CA PHE A 136 -6.46 -3.93 -9.19
C PHE A 136 -7.16 -5.28 -9.38
N GLY A 137 -8.48 -5.27 -9.19
CA GLY A 137 -9.28 -6.49 -9.23
C GLY A 137 -8.88 -7.44 -8.10
N PHE A 138 -8.42 -8.63 -8.47
CA PHE A 138 -7.99 -9.66 -7.52
C PHE A 138 -6.53 -9.53 -7.10
N ASP A 139 -5.78 -8.62 -7.71
CA ASP A 139 -4.35 -8.50 -7.52
C ASP A 139 -4.00 -7.29 -6.65
N GLY A 140 -2.85 -7.36 -6.00
CA GLY A 140 -2.31 -6.29 -5.18
C GLY A 140 -0.80 -6.24 -5.24
N ILE A 141 -0.25 -5.02 -5.30
CA ILE A 141 1.19 -4.78 -5.29
C ILE A 141 1.55 -3.81 -4.17
N ILE A 142 2.68 -4.06 -3.52
CA ILE A 142 3.33 -3.13 -2.59
C ILE A 142 4.78 -2.99 -3.03
N PHE A 143 5.27 -1.76 -3.05
CA PHE A 143 6.67 -1.42 -3.15
C PHE A 143 7.15 -0.78 -1.84
N ALA A 144 8.37 -1.10 -1.44
CA ALA A 144 9.03 -0.55 -0.27
C ALA A 144 10.45 -0.08 -0.61
N ASP A 145 10.75 1.16 -0.26
CA ASP A 145 12.10 1.72 -0.26
C ASP A 145 12.42 2.29 1.14
N LEU A 146 13.36 1.65 1.83
CA LEU A 146 13.75 2.01 3.19
C LEU A 146 15.13 2.68 3.24
N GLY A 147 15.77 2.92 2.09
CA GLY A 147 17.18 3.32 2.01
C GLY A 147 18.09 2.37 2.79
N GLU A 148 19.07 2.93 3.51
CA GLU A 148 19.88 2.17 4.46
C GLU A 148 19.07 1.85 5.73
N HIS A 149 18.51 0.64 5.79
CA HIS A 149 17.66 0.23 6.91
C HIS A 149 18.33 -0.83 7.80
N THR A 150 18.34 -0.59 9.12
CA THR A 150 18.84 -1.54 10.12
C THR A 150 17.70 -2.10 10.96
N PHE A 151 17.65 -3.42 11.11
CA PHE A 151 16.65 -4.13 11.90
C PHE A 151 17.25 -5.25 12.75
N ARG A 152 16.48 -5.72 13.75
CA ARG A 152 16.85 -6.88 14.58
C ARG A 152 16.01 -8.08 14.20
N ARG A 153 16.65 -9.19 13.81
CA ARG A 153 15.99 -10.50 13.68
C ARG A 153 15.87 -11.18 15.03
N ASN A 154 14.67 -11.61 15.39
CA ASN A 154 14.52 -12.62 16.43
C ASN A 154 14.87 -14.00 15.83
N ALA A 155 15.68 -14.79 16.54
CA ALA A 155 16.25 -16.06 16.04
C ALA A 155 15.23 -17.18 15.72
N GLY A 156 13.92 -16.90 15.70
CA GLY A 156 12.84 -17.88 15.52
C GLY A 156 12.33 -18.07 14.09
N TYR A 157 12.61 -17.15 13.15
CA TYR A 157 12.20 -17.32 11.76
C TYR A 157 13.34 -17.90 10.93
N LYS A 158 13.19 -19.17 10.52
CA LYS A 158 14.05 -19.76 9.50
C LYS A 158 13.93 -18.93 8.23
N SER A 159 15.05 -18.40 7.75
CA SER A 159 15.16 -17.87 6.38
C SER A 159 14.57 -18.92 5.42
N LEU A 160 13.57 -18.52 4.64
CA LEU A 160 13.19 -19.26 3.45
C LEU A 160 14.37 -19.14 2.48
N LYS A 161 15.19 -20.19 2.41
CA LYS A 161 16.17 -20.35 1.34
C LYS A 161 15.40 -20.57 0.04
N GLY A 162 15.55 -19.66 -0.93
CA GLY A 162 14.97 -19.82 -2.26
C GLY A 162 14.53 -18.54 -2.97
N MET A 163 15.16 -17.40 -2.71
CA MET A 163 14.95 -16.21 -3.55
C MET A 163 15.81 -16.34 -4.80
N THR A 164 15.20 -16.78 -5.90
CA THR A 164 15.82 -16.74 -7.21
C THR A 164 15.72 -15.30 -7.72
N LYS A 165 16.87 -14.64 -7.94
CA LYS A 165 16.90 -13.34 -8.61
C LYS A 165 16.29 -13.49 -10.01
N ILE A 166 15.37 -12.59 -10.35
CA ILE A 166 14.87 -12.49 -11.72
C ILE A 166 16.00 -11.92 -12.59
N THR A 167 16.35 -12.62 -13.66
CA THR A 167 17.36 -12.23 -14.66
C THR A 167 16.67 -11.81 -15.95
N ASP A 168 17.32 -11.03 -16.81
CA ASP A 168 16.76 -10.55 -18.09
C ASP A 168 16.25 -11.70 -19.00
N ASN A 169 16.83 -12.90 -18.86
CA ASN A 169 16.35 -14.09 -19.57
C ASN A 169 14.98 -14.58 -19.08
N GLN A 170 14.62 -14.36 -17.81
CA GLN A 170 13.37 -14.86 -17.23
C GLN A 170 12.15 -14.02 -17.62
N GLU A 171 12.34 -12.76 -18.02
CA GLU A 171 11.28 -11.92 -18.60
C GLU A 171 10.94 -12.38 -20.04
N VAL A 172 11.97 -12.68 -20.84
CA VAL A 172 11.81 -13.26 -22.18
C VAL A 172 11.22 -14.67 -22.09
N GLU A 173 11.66 -15.50 -21.14
CA GLU A 173 11.09 -16.82 -20.87
C GLU A 173 9.64 -16.73 -20.37
N PHE A 174 9.27 -15.72 -19.59
CA PHE A 174 7.88 -15.52 -19.15
C PHE A 174 6.97 -15.12 -20.31
N ILE A 175 7.42 -14.20 -21.18
CA ILE A 175 6.68 -13.83 -22.39
C ILE A 175 6.58 -15.04 -23.35
N HIS A 176 7.65 -15.83 -23.48
CA HIS A 176 7.66 -17.05 -24.28
C HIS A 176 6.72 -18.12 -23.70
N TYR A 177 6.79 -18.37 -22.38
CA TYR A 177 5.93 -19.30 -21.66
C TYR A 177 4.45 -18.89 -21.74
N ALA A 178 4.13 -17.62 -21.54
CA ALA A 178 2.75 -17.12 -21.66
C ALA A 178 2.22 -17.36 -23.08
N ARG A 179 3.02 -17.08 -24.12
CA ARG A 179 2.68 -17.36 -25.52
C ARG A 179 2.55 -18.86 -25.82
N GLU A 180 3.44 -19.69 -25.29
CA GLU A 180 3.39 -21.16 -25.41
C GLU A 180 2.18 -21.75 -24.69
N GLN A 181 1.78 -21.23 -23.52
CA GLN A 181 0.59 -21.70 -22.82
C GLN A 181 -0.71 -21.34 -23.56
N PHE A 182 -0.78 -20.18 -24.20
CA PHE A 182 -1.93 -19.85 -25.05
C PHE A 182 -2.04 -20.78 -26.27
N GLN A 183 -0.91 -21.09 -26.92
CA GLN A 183 -0.87 -21.99 -28.07
C GLN A 183 -1.07 -23.48 -27.69
N ALA A 184 -0.44 -23.94 -26.60
CA ALA A 184 -0.51 -25.33 -26.14
C ALA A 184 -1.89 -25.73 -25.62
N ASN A 185 -2.70 -24.77 -25.18
CA ASN A 185 -4.08 -24.99 -24.77
C ASN A 185 -5.09 -24.72 -25.90
N GLY A 186 -4.64 -24.45 -27.14
CA GLY A 186 -5.49 -24.38 -28.33
C GLY A 186 -6.48 -23.21 -28.36
N LEU A 187 -6.12 -22.08 -27.75
CA LEU A 187 -7.01 -20.93 -27.60
C LEU A 187 -6.91 -19.99 -28.81
N GLU A 188 -8.04 -19.67 -29.44
CA GLU A 188 -8.12 -18.74 -30.58
C GLU A 188 -7.90 -17.27 -30.16
N GLU A 189 -7.59 -16.37 -31.11
CA GLU A 189 -7.33 -14.94 -30.85
C GLU A 189 -8.52 -14.20 -30.18
N ASP A 190 -9.71 -14.78 -30.23
CA ASP A 190 -10.97 -14.33 -29.64
C ASP A 190 -11.41 -15.16 -28.41
N TYR A 191 -10.48 -15.92 -27.82
CA TYR A 191 -10.74 -16.77 -26.64
C TYR A 191 -11.45 -16.04 -25.49
N LEU A 192 -11.18 -14.74 -25.34
CA LEU A 192 -11.98 -13.86 -24.52
C LEU A 192 -12.83 -13.00 -25.45
N SER A 193 -14.14 -13.17 -25.38
CA SER A 193 -15.09 -12.34 -26.09
C SER A 193 -14.92 -10.87 -25.69
N PRO A 194 -15.34 -9.91 -26.55
CA PRO A 194 -15.34 -8.49 -26.19
C PRO A 194 -16.04 -8.20 -24.86
N ASP A 195 -17.10 -8.93 -24.52
CA ASP A 195 -17.81 -8.79 -23.24
C ASP A 195 -17.00 -9.30 -22.04
N GLU A 196 -16.18 -10.34 -22.22
CA GLU A 196 -15.26 -10.88 -21.21
C GLU A 196 -14.03 -9.98 -21.04
N LEU A 197 -13.44 -9.47 -22.12
CA LEU A 197 -12.41 -8.44 -22.05
C LEU A 197 -12.95 -7.18 -21.39
N GLN A 198 -14.18 -6.79 -21.68
CA GLN A 198 -14.81 -5.65 -21.02
C GLN A 198 -15.16 -5.96 -19.56
N ALA A 199 -15.47 -7.21 -19.20
CA ALA A 199 -15.62 -7.63 -17.80
C ALA A 199 -14.29 -7.58 -17.04
N LEU A 200 -13.21 -8.03 -17.66
CA LEU A 200 -11.85 -7.96 -17.12
C LEU A 200 -11.40 -6.50 -16.97
N LEU A 201 -11.63 -5.64 -17.97
CA LEU A 201 -11.38 -4.20 -17.88
C LEU A 201 -12.21 -3.54 -16.78
N ARG A 202 -13.47 -3.97 -16.56
CA ARG A 202 -14.32 -3.46 -15.48
C ARG A 202 -13.77 -3.77 -14.08
N VAL A 203 -13.02 -4.86 -13.92
CA VAL A 203 -12.38 -5.21 -12.64
C VAL A 203 -10.91 -4.81 -12.56
N ALA A 204 -10.26 -4.51 -13.70
CA ALA A 204 -8.84 -4.17 -13.76
C ALA A 204 -8.46 -2.92 -12.95
N ASP A 205 -9.39 -2.00 -12.71
CA ASP A 205 -9.19 -0.84 -11.82
C ASP A 205 -10.18 -0.85 -10.63
N ALA A 206 -10.85 -1.97 -10.38
CA ALA A 206 -11.80 -2.07 -9.28
C ALA A 206 -11.06 -2.42 -7.97
N ASP A 207 -11.29 -1.60 -6.95
CA ASP A 207 -10.92 -1.92 -5.56
C ASP A 207 -11.90 -2.95 -5.00
N LEU A 208 -11.50 -4.24 -5.02
CA LEU A 208 -12.21 -5.26 -4.28
C LEU A 208 -11.84 -5.17 -2.80
N VAL A 209 -12.79 -4.77 -1.96
CA VAL A 209 -12.58 -4.56 -0.50
C VAL A 209 -11.82 -5.71 0.19
N PRO A 210 -12.08 -7.00 -0.10
CA PRO A 210 -11.29 -8.09 0.48
C PRO A 210 -9.80 -8.05 0.12
N ILE A 211 -9.48 -7.68 -1.14
CA ILE A 211 -8.11 -7.54 -1.62
C ILE A 211 -7.45 -6.33 -0.97
N CYS A 212 -8.16 -5.20 -0.92
CA CYS A 212 -7.73 -4.00 -0.21
C CYS A 212 -7.35 -4.31 1.24
N ALA A 213 -8.18 -5.06 1.96
CA ALA A 213 -7.92 -5.45 3.35
C ALA A 213 -6.66 -6.33 3.50
N ILE A 214 -6.44 -7.28 2.58
CA ILE A 214 -5.24 -8.14 2.59
C ILE A 214 -3.98 -7.29 2.34
N VAL A 215 -3.98 -6.49 1.27
CA VAL A 215 -2.84 -5.66 0.87
C VAL A 215 -2.51 -4.63 1.95
N ALA A 216 -3.52 -3.93 2.48
CA ALA A 216 -3.34 -2.98 3.59
C ALA A 216 -2.87 -3.64 4.89
N GLY A 217 -3.32 -4.87 5.18
CA GLY A 217 -2.86 -5.64 6.34
C GLY A 217 -1.37 -5.94 6.24
N ILE A 218 -0.92 -6.38 5.08
CA ILE A 218 0.49 -6.69 4.82
C ILE A 218 1.33 -5.40 4.83
N MET A 219 0.93 -4.37 4.09
CA MET A 219 1.62 -3.09 4.05
C MET A 219 1.70 -2.44 5.45
N GLY A 220 0.61 -2.44 6.21
CA GLY A 220 0.60 -1.92 7.59
C GLY A 220 1.58 -2.67 8.49
N GLN A 221 1.69 -4.00 8.33
CA GLN A 221 2.68 -4.79 9.05
C GLN A 221 4.12 -4.47 8.63
N GLU A 222 4.36 -4.17 7.35
CA GLU A 222 5.68 -3.73 6.88
C GLU A 222 6.07 -2.35 7.43
N VAL A 223 5.13 -1.39 7.45
CA VAL A 223 5.33 -0.08 8.09
C VAL A 223 5.65 -0.23 9.58
N ILE A 224 4.95 -1.13 10.29
CA ILE A 224 5.28 -1.47 11.69
C ILE A 224 6.72 -1.98 11.81
N LYS A 225 7.16 -2.89 10.93
CA LYS A 225 8.54 -3.43 10.97
C LYS A 225 9.57 -2.34 10.74
N ALA A 226 9.37 -1.49 9.73
CA ALA A 226 10.30 -0.40 9.42
C ALA A 226 10.44 0.57 10.60
N ILE A 227 9.33 1.04 11.18
CA ILE A 227 9.38 1.98 12.31
C ILE A 227 9.92 1.32 13.59
N SER A 228 9.47 0.09 13.86
CA SER A 228 9.88 -0.62 15.06
C SER A 228 11.30 -1.18 14.96
N GLN A 229 11.89 -1.26 13.77
CA GLN A 229 13.18 -1.91 13.48
C GLN A 229 13.23 -3.36 14.00
N LYS A 230 12.08 -4.03 13.97
CA LYS A 230 11.92 -5.42 14.37
C LYS A 230 11.55 -6.27 13.17
N ASP A 231 12.24 -7.38 13.06
CA ASP A 231 12.12 -8.35 11.98
C ASP A 231 12.53 -7.80 10.61
N GLU A 232 12.67 -8.69 9.64
CA GLU A 232 13.09 -8.34 8.28
C GLU A 232 11.91 -7.73 7.51
N PRO A 233 12.03 -6.50 7.00
CA PRO A 233 11.04 -5.91 6.11
C PRO A 233 11.14 -6.52 4.70
N ILE A 234 10.09 -6.33 3.90
CA ILE A 234 10.09 -6.62 2.48
C ILE A 234 11.12 -5.72 1.78
N CYS A 235 11.83 -6.31 0.83
CA CYS A 235 12.85 -5.69 -0.01
C CYS A 235 12.70 -6.36 -1.38
N ASN A 236 12.11 -5.74 -2.42
CA ASN A 236 11.45 -4.42 -2.45
C ASN A 236 9.96 -4.52 -2.78
N PHE A 237 9.56 -5.52 -3.54
CA PHE A 237 8.19 -5.71 -3.98
C PHE A 237 7.51 -6.87 -3.26
N PHE A 238 6.21 -6.72 -3.06
CA PHE A 238 5.28 -7.76 -2.72
C PHE A 238 4.16 -7.77 -3.74
N CYS A 239 3.84 -8.95 -4.27
CA CYS A 239 2.71 -9.16 -5.17
C CYS A 239 1.79 -10.21 -4.56
N PHE A 240 0.49 -9.94 -4.58
CA PHE A 240 -0.56 -10.85 -4.19
C PHE A 240 -1.49 -11.10 -5.37
N ASP A 241 -1.73 -12.37 -5.65
CA ASP A 241 -2.74 -12.84 -6.59
C ASP A 241 -3.87 -13.46 -5.78
N GLY A 242 -5.02 -12.79 -5.77
CA GLY A 242 -6.21 -13.20 -5.03
C GLY A 242 -6.98 -14.36 -5.66
N VAL A 243 -6.73 -14.70 -6.93
CA VAL A 243 -7.34 -15.85 -7.60
C VAL A 243 -6.66 -17.14 -7.13
N THR A 244 -5.33 -17.14 -7.08
CA THR A 244 -4.55 -18.31 -6.68
C THR A 244 -4.17 -18.33 -5.20
N GLY A 245 -4.29 -17.18 -4.51
CA GLY A 245 -3.78 -16.97 -3.16
C GLY A 245 -2.26 -16.89 -3.10
N THR A 246 -1.59 -16.70 -4.23
CA THR A 246 -0.13 -16.71 -4.32
C THR A 246 0.47 -15.39 -3.86
N VAL A 247 1.58 -15.48 -3.12
CA VAL A 247 2.39 -14.34 -2.70
C VAL A 247 3.78 -14.44 -3.30
N ARG A 248 4.27 -13.34 -3.88
CA ARG A 248 5.65 -13.22 -4.38
C ARG A 248 6.33 -12.05 -3.70
N ARG A 249 7.61 -12.23 -3.36
CA ARG A 249 8.51 -11.16 -2.89
C ARG A 249 9.65 -11.05 -3.89
N ILE A 250 9.89 -9.85 -4.39
CA ILE A 250 10.89 -9.61 -5.44
C ILE A 250 11.84 -8.53 -4.94
N GLY A 251 13.11 -8.90 -4.77
CA GLY A 251 14.24 -8.05 -4.38
C GLY A 251 15.36 -8.86 -3.75
#